data_AF-A0A962B7G8-F1
#
_entry.id   AF-A0A962B7G8-F1
#
_cell.length_a   1.000
_cell.length_b   1.000
_cell.length_c   1.000
_cell.angle_alpha   90.00
_cell.angle_beta   90.00
_cell.angle_gamma   90.00
#
_symmetry.space_group_name_H-M   'P 1'
#
loop_
_entity.id
_entity.type
_entity.pdbx_description
1 polymer ?
#
loop_
_entity_poly.entity_id
_entity_poly.type
_entity_poly.pdbx_seq_one_letter_code
_entity_poly.pdbx_strand_id
1 'polypeptide(L)'
;MNSPHRSAPTSPRIAWQRPFEFGFWIAMTLFNGIANSITVLMDVRRVNLDFAAWEPAVWEFSSGVLMLALVPLLVVFTRRFPLHWDTWRRQLPWHLLASVAFSLIHVVGMVALRKLAYATQGMHYDFGPWPKELAYEYLKDIRSYASMVAIIESYRFVL
;
A
#
# COMPACT_ATOMS: atom_id res chain seq x y z
N MET A 1 -49.21 26.46 11.98
CA MET A 1 -48.87 25.01 11.99
C MET A 1 -47.58 24.87 11.19
N ASN A 2 -46.42 25.20 11.79
CA ASN A 2 -45.10 25.17 11.15
C ASN A 2 -44.17 24.36 12.05
N SER A 3 -43.76 23.18 11.60
CA SER A 3 -42.68 22.41 12.23
C SER A 3 -41.37 22.78 11.54
N PRO A 4 -40.30 23.19 12.26
CA PRO A 4 -39.03 23.50 11.64
C PRO A 4 -38.28 22.22 11.27
N HIS A 5 -37.81 22.15 10.03
CA HIS A 5 -36.85 21.16 9.55
C HIS A 5 -35.60 21.18 10.44
N ARG A 6 -35.34 20.09 11.18
CA ARG A 6 -34.05 19.86 11.84
C ARG A 6 -32.99 19.58 10.78
N SER A 7 -32.22 20.60 10.41
CA SER A 7 -30.94 20.40 9.73
C SER A 7 -30.01 19.60 10.63
N ALA A 8 -29.58 18.42 10.16
CA ALA A 8 -28.59 17.60 10.85
C ALA A 8 -27.29 18.41 11.07
N PRO A 9 -26.62 18.28 12.23
CA PRO A 9 -25.31 18.87 12.40
C PRO A 9 -24.31 18.12 11.52
N THR A 10 -23.92 18.71 10.39
CA THR A 10 -22.73 18.29 9.64
C THR A 10 -21.52 18.60 10.51
N SER A 11 -21.02 17.60 11.23
CA SER A 11 -19.88 17.79 12.13
C SER A 11 -18.64 18.20 11.30
N PRO A 12 -17.99 19.34 11.61
CA PRO A 12 -16.82 19.81 10.85
C PRO A 12 -15.58 18.90 10.99
N ARG A 13 -15.60 17.96 11.94
CA ARG A 13 -14.44 17.13 12.29
C ARG A 13 -14.04 16.14 11.19
N ILE A 14 -14.99 15.72 10.34
CA ILE A 14 -14.75 14.68 9.30
C ILE A 14 -13.96 15.26 8.11
N ALA A 15 -14.06 16.56 7.84
CA ALA A 15 -13.47 17.18 6.65
C ALA A 15 -11.94 17.33 6.74
N TRP A 16 -11.41 17.56 7.95
CA TRP A 16 -9.97 17.74 8.19
C TRP A 16 -9.21 16.43 8.46
N GLN A 17 -9.92 15.35 8.81
CA GLN A 17 -9.32 14.03 9.02
C GLN A 17 -8.83 13.39 7.71
N ARG A 18 -9.61 13.54 6.63
CA ARG A 18 -9.27 12.96 5.32
C ARG A 18 -7.94 13.46 4.74
N PRO A 19 -7.64 14.77 4.65
CA PRO A 19 -6.36 15.23 4.13
C PRO A 19 -5.17 14.83 5.02
N PHE A 20 -5.38 14.71 6.35
CA PHE A 20 -4.33 14.23 7.26
C PHE A 20 -4.07 12.74 7.09
N GLU A 21 -5.11 11.91 6.92
CA GLU A 21 -4.97 10.48 6.59
C GLU A 21 -4.22 10.29 5.27
N PHE A 22 -4.61 11.01 4.22
CA PHE A 22 -3.89 10.98 2.94
C PHE A 22 -2.43 11.44 3.11
N GLY A 23 -2.19 12.54 3.83
CA GLY A 23 -0.85 13.04 4.12
C GLY A 23 0.00 12.03 4.89
N PHE A 24 -0.56 11.34 5.88
CA PHE A 24 0.10 10.29 6.64
C PHE A 24 0.49 9.10 5.74
N TRP A 25 -0.44 8.60 4.92
CA TRP A 25 -0.17 7.50 3.99
C TRP A 25 0.90 7.87 2.97
N ILE A 26 0.83 9.08 2.42
CA ILE A 26 1.82 9.62 1.48
C ILE A 26 3.18 9.74 2.16
N ALA A 27 3.26 10.38 3.33
CA ALA A 27 4.51 10.56 4.06
C ALA A 27 5.14 9.22 4.48
N MET A 28 4.33 8.28 4.96
CA MET A 28 4.81 6.95 5.35
C MET A 28 5.32 6.17 4.14
N THR A 29 4.61 6.22 3.01
CA THR A 29 5.03 5.54 1.78
C THR A 29 6.31 6.16 1.21
N LEU A 30 6.39 7.50 1.18
CA LEU A 30 7.59 8.22 0.75
C LEU A 30 8.78 7.92 1.66
N PHE A 31 8.59 7.95 2.98
CA PHE A 31 9.64 7.62 3.94
C PHE A 31 10.14 6.19 3.75
N ASN A 32 9.23 5.22 3.59
CA ASN A 32 9.61 3.82 3.38
C ASN A 32 10.36 3.63 2.04
N GLY A 33 9.86 4.23 0.96
CA GLY A 33 10.50 4.18 -0.35
C GLY A 33 11.88 4.85 -0.36
N ILE A 34 12.04 5.98 0.32
CA ILE A 34 13.34 6.68 0.45
C ILE A 34 14.30 5.84 1.29
N ALA A 35 13.87 5.32 2.45
CA ALA A 35 14.71 4.50 3.31
C ALA A 35 15.19 3.22 2.60
N ASN A 36 14.28 2.51 1.92
CA ASN A 36 14.63 1.32 1.14
C ASN A 36 15.53 1.67 -0.05
N SER A 37 15.26 2.76 -0.77
CA SER A 37 16.14 3.25 -1.84
C SER A 37 17.56 3.51 -1.34
N ILE A 38 17.71 4.13 -0.16
CA ILE A 38 19.01 4.43 0.44
C ILE A 38 19.73 3.13 0.82
N THR A 39 19.02 2.16 1.41
CA THR A 39 19.60 0.84 1.73
C THR A 39 20.08 0.11 0.49
N VAL A 40 19.24 0.05 -0.56
CA VAL A 40 19.60 -0.59 -1.83
C VAL A 40 20.77 0.15 -2.48
N LEU A 41 20.78 1.48 -2.50
CA LEU A 41 21.88 2.26 -3.07
C LEU A 41 23.19 2.08 -2.28
N MET A 42 23.12 1.97 -0.96
CA MET A 42 24.27 1.64 -0.11
C MET A 42 24.80 0.24 -0.42
N ASP A 43 23.93 -0.75 -0.60
CA ASP A 43 24.32 -2.12 -0.94
C ASP A 43 24.92 -2.21 -2.36
N VAL A 44 24.32 -1.54 -3.34
CA VAL A 44 24.84 -1.46 -4.72
C VAL A 44 26.24 -0.84 -4.74
N ARG A 45 26.45 0.27 -4.00
CA ARG A 45 27.77 0.92 -3.89
C ARG A 45 28.77 0.09 -3.09
N ARG A 46 28.32 -0.71 -2.13
CA ARG A 46 29.19 -1.54 -1.29
C ARG A 46 29.63 -2.82 -1.99
N VAL A 47 28.83 -3.34 -2.91
CA VAL A 47 29.05 -4.63 -3.58
C VAL A 47 29.51 -4.48 -5.05
N ASN A 48 29.64 -3.25 -5.58
CA ASN A 48 29.95 -2.99 -7.00
C ASN A 48 29.00 -3.74 -7.95
N LEU A 49 27.70 -3.66 -7.67
CA LEU A 49 26.69 -4.19 -8.58
C LEU A 49 26.53 -3.20 -9.76
N ASP A 50 26.64 -3.69 -10.99
CA ASP A 50 26.54 -2.90 -12.24
C ASP A 50 25.09 -2.44 -12.54
N PHE A 51 24.44 -1.76 -11.58
CA PHE A 51 23.11 -1.20 -11.77
C PHE A 51 23.16 0.31 -12.00
N ALA A 52 22.40 0.77 -12.99
CA ALA A 52 22.28 2.20 -13.25
C ALA A 52 21.49 2.89 -12.13
N ALA A 53 21.86 4.12 -11.75
CA ALA A 53 21.28 4.83 -10.61
C ALA A 53 19.75 5.07 -10.70
N TRP A 54 19.16 4.96 -11.90
CA TRP A 54 17.72 5.10 -12.10
C TRP A 54 16.93 3.82 -11.81
N GLU A 55 17.57 2.64 -11.84
CA GLU A 55 16.87 1.37 -11.64
C GLU A 55 16.32 1.22 -10.21
N PRO A 56 17.11 1.49 -9.14
CA PRO A 56 16.58 1.48 -7.77
C PRO A 56 15.44 2.49 -7.58
N ALA A 57 15.56 3.67 -8.19
CA ALA A 57 14.50 4.67 -8.14
C ALA A 57 13.19 4.14 -8.75
N VAL A 58 13.24 3.55 -9.95
CA VAL A 58 12.06 2.95 -10.60
C VAL A 58 11.47 1.83 -9.75
N TRP A 59 12.30 0.98 -9.16
CA TRP A 59 11.83 -0.13 -8.33
C TRP A 59 11.07 0.33 -7.08
N GLU A 60 11.55 1.39 -6.44
CA GLU A 60 10.97 1.92 -5.20
C GLU A 60 9.75 2.81 -5.50
N PHE A 61 9.81 3.67 -6.51
CA PHE A 61 8.67 4.49 -6.93
C PHE A 61 7.52 3.62 -7.45
N SER A 62 7.79 2.57 -8.21
CA SER A 62 6.73 1.65 -8.68
C SER A 62 5.99 0.99 -7.51
N SER A 63 6.71 0.51 -6.49
CA SER A 63 6.08 -0.05 -5.28
C SER A 63 5.28 1.01 -4.52
N GLY A 64 5.85 2.21 -4.30
CA GLY A 64 5.17 3.28 -3.58
C GLY A 64 3.89 3.77 -4.25
N VAL A 65 3.90 3.92 -5.59
CA VAL A 65 2.71 4.32 -6.36
C VAL A 65 1.60 3.28 -6.24
N LEU A 66 1.92 1.99 -6.40
CA LEU A 66 0.91 0.93 -6.27
C LEU A 66 0.37 0.83 -4.84
N MET A 67 1.24 0.98 -3.85
CA MET A 67 0.86 0.94 -2.44
C MET A 67 -0.14 2.06 -2.11
N LEU A 68 0.11 3.28 -2.58
CA LEU A 68 -0.82 4.40 -2.45
C LEU A 68 -2.13 4.19 -3.20
N ALA A 69 -2.06 3.64 -4.42
CA ALA A 69 -3.25 3.32 -5.21
C ALA A 69 -4.15 2.26 -4.54
N LEU A 70 -3.57 1.39 -3.72
CA LEU A 70 -4.30 0.35 -2.99
C LEU A 70 -4.90 0.83 -1.65
N VAL A 71 -4.45 1.96 -1.09
CA VAL A 71 -4.99 2.52 0.17
C VAL A 71 -6.53 2.70 0.11
N PRO A 72 -7.12 3.33 -0.93
CA PRO A 72 -8.58 3.50 -1.01
C PRO A 72 -9.32 2.16 -1.01
N LEU A 73 -8.79 1.15 -1.70
CA LEU A 73 -9.36 -0.19 -1.76
C LEU A 73 -9.39 -0.83 -0.37
N LEU A 74 -8.28 -0.71 0.39
CA LEU A 74 -8.18 -1.15 1.77
C LEU A 74 -9.18 -0.44 2.70
N VAL A 75 -9.34 0.86 2.56
CA VAL A 75 -10.29 1.64 3.35
C VAL A 75 -11.73 1.18 3.08
N VAL A 76 -12.10 0.96 1.81
CA VAL A 76 -13.43 0.44 1.45
C VAL A 76 -13.61 -0.98 2.00
N PHE A 77 -12.60 -1.84 1.88
CA PHE A 77 -12.65 -3.21 2.35
C PHE A 77 -12.85 -3.30 3.87
N THR A 78 -12.01 -2.59 4.64
CA THR A 78 -12.11 -2.54 6.11
C THR A 78 -13.41 -1.89 6.59
N ARG A 79 -14.08 -1.05 5.79
CA ARG A 79 -15.43 -0.56 6.12
C ARG A 79 -16.50 -1.65 5.93
N ARG A 80 -16.33 -2.50 4.91
CA ARG A 80 -17.28 -3.58 4.60
C ARG A 80 -17.12 -4.78 5.55
N PHE A 81 -15.89 -5.01 5.99
CA PHE A 81 -15.45 -6.09 6.87
C PHE A 81 -14.61 -5.51 8.03
N PRO A 82 -15.26 -4.91 9.04
CA PRO A 82 -14.54 -4.26 10.14
C PRO A 82 -14.05 -5.27 11.18
N LEU A 83 -12.76 -5.28 11.51
CA LEU A 83 -12.19 -6.20 12.50
C LEU A 83 -12.62 -5.84 13.92
N HIS A 84 -13.74 -6.40 14.37
CA HIS A 84 -14.15 -6.36 15.77
C HIS A 84 -13.61 -7.56 16.54
N TRP A 85 -13.25 -7.36 17.80
CA TRP A 85 -12.82 -8.42 18.73
C TRP A 85 -13.82 -9.57 18.86
N ASP A 86 -15.12 -9.34 18.63
CA ASP A 86 -16.13 -10.40 18.70
C ASP A 86 -16.27 -11.19 17.39
N THR A 87 -15.81 -10.66 16.26
CA THR A 87 -16.03 -11.27 14.93
C THR A 87 -14.76 -11.56 14.16
N TRP A 88 -13.58 -11.30 14.73
CA TRP A 88 -12.28 -11.41 14.05
C TRP A 88 -12.07 -12.79 13.41
N ARG A 89 -12.43 -13.89 14.09
CA ARG A 89 -12.31 -15.25 13.55
C ARG A 89 -13.14 -15.48 12.28
N ARG A 90 -14.32 -14.86 12.22
CA ARG A 90 -15.24 -14.96 11.06
C ARG A 90 -14.75 -14.12 9.89
N GLN A 91 -14.04 -13.04 10.17
CA GLN A 91 -13.53 -12.11 9.15
C GLN A 91 -12.11 -12.48 8.68
N LEU A 92 -11.37 -13.28 9.45
CA LEU A 92 -10.02 -13.73 9.12
C LEU A 92 -9.90 -14.35 7.71
N PRO A 93 -10.81 -15.24 7.25
CA PRO A 93 -10.74 -15.78 5.90
C PRO A 93 -10.88 -14.70 4.81
N TRP A 94 -11.72 -13.68 5.06
CA TRP A 94 -11.91 -12.56 4.14
C TRP A 94 -10.67 -11.68 4.08
N HIS A 95 -10.01 -11.42 5.20
CA HIS A 95 -8.75 -10.68 5.24
C HIS A 95 -7.60 -11.45 4.58
N LEU A 96 -7.55 -12.77 4.73
CA LEU A 96 -6.57 -13.61 4.03
C LEU A 96 -6.80 -13.59 2.51
N LEU A 97 -8.05 -13.68 2.06
CA LEU A 97 -8.37 -13.56 0.64
C LEU A 97 -8.01 -12.16 0.11
N ALA A 98 -8.32 -11.12 0.89
CA ALA A 98 -7.99 -9.75 0.54
C ALA A 98 -6.47 -9.51 0.52
N SER A 99 -5.68 -10.10 1.41
CA SER A 99 -4.22 -9.97 1.39
C SER A 99 -3.62 -10.64 0.16
N VAL A 100 -4.16 -11.78 -0.27
CA VAL A 100 -3.76 -12.44 -1.52
C VAL A 100 -4.11 -11.58 -2.73
N ALA A 101 -5.35 -11.09 -2.83
CA ALA A 101 -5.75 -10.20 -3.92
C ALA A 101 -4.92 -8.91 -3.96
N PHE A 102 -4.67 -8.32 -2.80
CA PHE A 102 -3.83 -7.13 -2.64
C PHE A 102 -2.42 -7.37 -3.16
N SER A 103 -1.78 -8.48 -2.76
CA SER A 103 -0.43 -8.80 -3.22
C SER A 103 -0.37 -9.07 -4.72
N LEU A 104 -1.36 -9.78 -5.27
CA LEU A 104 -1.43 -10.00 -6.72
C LEU A 104 -1.53 -8.69 -7.50
N ILE A 105 -2.40 -7.76 -7.06
CA ILE A 105 -2.54 -6.46 -7.71
C ILE A 105 -1.23 -5.65 -7.58
N HIS A 106 -0.61 -5.66 -6.39
CA HIS A 106 0.64 -4.97 -6.14
C HIS A 106 1.78 -5.51 -7.02
N VAL A 107 2.02 -6.83 -7.02
CA VAL A 107 3.10 -7.45 -7.80
C VAL A 107 2.88 -7.28 -9.29
N VAL A 108 1.67 -7.56 -9.81
CA VAL A 108 1.38 -7.40 -11.24
C VAL A 108 1.53 -5.94 -11.67
N GLY A 109 1.01 -5.00 -10.88
CA GLY A 109 1.15 -3.57 -11.16
C GLY A 109 2.59 -3.09 -11.12
N MET A 110 3.36 -3.53 -10.12
CA MET A 110 4.78 -3.22 -9.96
C MET A 110 5.61 -3.76 -11.14
N VAL A 111 5.40 -5.02 -11.53
CA VAL A 111 6.05 -5.62 -12.71
C VAL A 111 5.68 -4.88 -13.99
N ALA A 112 4.41 -4.50 -14.17
CA ALA A 112 3.97 -3.75 -15.34
C ALA A 112 4.65 -2.37 -15.43
N LEU A 113 4.71 -1.61 -14.33
CA LEU A 113 5.40 -0.33 -14.30
C LEU A 113 6.90 -0.45 -14.59
N ARG A 114 7.55 -1.48 -14.02
CA ARG A 114 8.98 -1.74 -14.27
C ARG A 114 9.24 -2.09 -15.73
N LYS A 115 8.41 -2.95 -16.33
CA LYS A 115 8.49 -3.28 -17.76
C LYS A 115 8.32 -2.04 -18.64
N LEU A 116 7.36 -1.17 -18.33
CA LEU A 116 7.16 0.08 -19.06
C LEU A 116 8.38 1.00 -18.95
N ALA A 117 8.92 1.20 -17.75
CA ALA A 117 10.10 2.02 -17.53
C ALA A 117 11.33 1.48 -18.29
N TYR A 118 11.60 0.18 -18.20
CA TYR A 118 12.71 -0.44 -18.92
C TYR A 118 12.52 -0.38 -20.44
N ALA A 119 11.29 -0.55 -20.93
CA ALA A 119 10.99 -0.41 -22.35
C ALA A 119 11.30 1.01 -22.89
N THR A 120 11.11 2.07 -22.09
CA THR A 120 11.51 3.43 -22.49
C THR A 120 13.02 3.60 -22.67
N GLN A 121 13.82 2.74 -22.02
CA GLN A 121 15.28 2.71 -22.14
C GLN A 121 15.76 1.67 -23.16
N GLY A 122 14.85 1.03 -23.89
CA GLY A 122 15.18 -0.05 -24.82
C GLY A 122 15.65 -1.34 -24.15
N MET A 123 15.44 -1.49 -22.84
CA MET A 123 15.86 -2.65 -22.06
C MET A 123 14.67 -3.56 -21.72
N HIS A 124 14.97 -4.79 -21.30
CA HIS A 124 13.98 -5.75 -20.83
C HIS A 124 14.11 -5.95 -19.33
N TYR A 125 13.00 -5.78 -18.62
CA TYR A 125 12.89 -6.14 -17.21
C TYR A 125 12.49 -7.61 -17.09
N ASP A 126 13.39 -8.43 -16.55
CA ASP A 126 13.07 -9.78 -16.10
C ASP A 126 12.71 -9.73 -14.62
N PHE A 127 11.52 -10.23 -14.28
CA PHE A 127 11.12 -10.35 -12.88
C PHE A 127 11.93 -11.46 -12.21
N GLY A 128 12.21 -12.54 -12.96
CA GLY A 128 12.85 -13.77 -12.53
C GLY A 128 11.85 -14.92 -12.33
N PRO A 129 12.17 -15.95 -11.51
CA PRO A 129 11.31 -17.11 -11.30
C PRO A 129 10.01 -16.75 -10.56
N TRP A 130 8.95 -16.51 -11.34
CA TRP A 130 7.63 -16.08 -10.88
C TRP A 130 7.12 -16.72 -9.57
N PRO A 131 7.11 -18.05 -9.37
CA PRO A 131 6.55 -18.62 -8.13
C PRO A 131 7.34 -18.24 -6.88
N LYS A 132 8.67 -18.19 -6.99
CA LYS A 132 9.56 -17.88 -5.87
C LYS A 132 9.46 -16.40 -5.49
N GLU A 133 9.44 -15.53 -6.50
CA GLU A 133 9.34 -14.09 -6.29
C GLU A 133 7.95 -13.67 -5.84
N LEU A 134 6.89 -14.30 -6.38
CA LEU A 134 5.54 -14.10 -5.86
C LEU A 134 5.44 -14.48 -4.39
N ALA A 135 6.06 -15.59 -3.95
CA ALA A 135 6.08 -15.96 -2.54
C ALA A 135 6.87 -14.96 -1.68
N TYR A 136 8.00 -14.48 -2.18
CA TYR A 136 8.83 -13.48 -1.50
C TYR A 136 8.10 -12.14 -1.35
N GLU A 137 7.55 -11.62 -2.45
CA GLU A 137 6.77 -10.39 -2.46
C GLU A 137 5.47 -10.54 -1.66
N TYR A 138 4.84 -11.71 -1.66
CA TYR A 138 3.66 -11.96 -0.82
C TYR A 138 3.96 -11.83 0.67
N LEU A 139 5.10 -12.35 1.13
CA LEU A 139 5.51 -12.21 2.54
C LEU A 139 5.78 -10.75 2.91
N LYS A 140 6.25 -9.94 1.96
CA LYS A 140 6.40 -8.50 2.14
C LYS A 140 5.02 -7.82 2.17
N ASP A 141 4.16 -8.15 1.22
CA ASP A 141 2.85 -7.54 1.05
C ASP A 141 1.89 -7.86 2.18
N ILE A 142 1.89 -9.09 2.71
CA ILE A 142 1.03 -9.48 3.83
C ILE A 142 1.39 -8.70 5.10
N ARG A 143 2.68 -8.41 5.33
CA ARG A 143 3.14 -7.59 6.45
C ARG A 143 2.66 -6.15 6.29
N SER A 144 2.86 -5.56 5.11
CA SER A 144 2.35 -4.23 4.80
C SER A 144 0.83 -4.16 4.94
N TYR A 145 0.09 -5.11 4.38
CA TYR A 145 -1.36 -5.20 4.50
C TYR A 145 -1.82 -5.25 5.95
N ALA A 146 -1.23 -6.14 6.77
CA ALA A 146 -1.57 -6.27 8.18
C ALA A 146 -1.30 -4.98 8.97
N SER A 147 -0.15 -4.35 8.74
CA SER A 147 0.19 -3.05 9.33
C SER A 147 -0.81 -1.96 8.91
N MET A 148 -1.21 -1.94 7.63
CA MET A 148 -2.17 -0.96 7.12
C MET A 148 -3.54 -1.12 7.75
N VAL A 149 -4.05 -2.35 7.81
CA VAL A 149 -5.33 -2.66 8.46
C VAL A 149 -5.28 -2.29 9.94
N ALA A 150 -4.22 -2.66 10.66
CA ALA A 150 -4.06 -2.33 12.08
C ALA A 150 -4.09 -0.82 12.33
N ILE A 151 -3.38 -0.05 11.51
CA ILE A 151 -3.39 1.43 11.59
C ILE A 151 -4.80 1.97 11.34
N ILE A 152 -5.47 1.53 10.27
CA ILE A 152 -6.84 1.99 9.92
C ILE A 152 -7.83 1.69 11.05
N GLU A 153 -7.80 0.48 11.62
CA GLU A 153 -8.72 0.10 12.70
C GLU A 153 -8.37 0.82 14.01
N SER A 154 -7.09 1.09 14.29
CA SER A 154 -6.70 1.87 15.47
C SER A 154 -7.20 3.31 15.42
N TYR A 155 -7.18 3.98 14.26
CA TYR A 155 -7.78 5.31 14.09
C TYR A 155 -9.28 5.30 14.37
N ARG A 156 -9.99 4.24 13.94
CA ARG A 156 -11.44 4.10 14.17
C ARG A 156 -11.82 3.80 15.61
N PHE A 157 -10.93 3.18 16.38
CA PHE A 157 -11.18 2.91 17.78
C PHE A 157 -10.99 4.17 18.64
N VAL A 158 -10.10 5.08 18.24
CA VAL A 158 -9.77 6.30 18.97
C VAL A 158 -10.72 7.46 18.65
N LEU A 159 -11.35 7.47 17.48
CA LEU A 159 -12.28 8.51 16.99
C LEU A 159 -13.75 8.19 17.26
#